data_AF-A0A2E1HWR2-F1
#
_entry.id   AF-A0A2E1HWR2-F1
#
_cell.length_a   1.000
_cell.length_b   1.000
_cell.length_c   1.000
_cell.angle_alpha   90.00
_cell.angle_beta   90.00
_cell.angle_gamma   90.00
#
_symmetry.space_group_name_H-M   'P 1'
#
loop_
_entity.id
_entity.type
_entity.pdbx_description
1 polymer ?
#
loop_
_entity_poly.entity_id
_entity_poly.type
_entity_poly.pdbx_seq_one_letter_code
_entity_poly.pdbx_strand_id
1 'polypeptide(L)'
;DTDGDTYGDEEFGNAGDSCPTVYGNSTIDRYGCLDSDGDGWSDEGDDFPNDPTEHLDSDSDGYPDSSDDFPFDPTQWKDSDGDGYGDNANGNLGDAYPNDASRYADSDRDGIDDQSDAFPYDPTQWEDADGDGMGDNPMGIGADKFPDDASQWGDIDGDGYGDNSTGNNPDAFPTDATQWSDMDGDGYGDNPAGRLYDLFPQNPTQWIDEDGDGLGDNQSGTDSDPYLNDFDNDGYNDTIDILPRVASPGDLDNDKCMDGDDAFWDNPLECLDTDGDGIGNNADADDDNDLVTDADEIRAKTDPLDPNDTPVDSFEIQIGNIGLGAWDLIGMFGGIPVFSWILFGFVTRNKRCSRYEVLLEEAQSRDELEQVALRWEYSLMLRLLGPHQGIRLERIRAELDDKFENVELLMAAEDFEPMTDVEQAPIVEAQEKDIPEIGSGPSISAEPDQIDENGYSWLMHEGKQWYRTNSESHWFEFEG
;
A
#
# COMPACT_ATOMS: atom_id res chain seq x y z
N ASP A 1 -9.71 -105.19 43.12
CA ASP A 1 -11.00 -104.80 42.57
C ASP A 1 -11.87 -104.36 43.74
N THR A 2 -11.61 -103.14 44.20
CA THR A 2 -12.24 -102.55 45.40
C THR A 2 -13.58 -101.90 45.06
N ASP A 3 -13.74 -101.39 43.85
CA ASP A 3 -14.95 -100.75 43.31
C ASP A 3 -15.79 -101.64 42.38
N GLY A 4 -15.29 -102.82 41.99
CA GLY A 4 -16.05 -103.86 41.31
C GLY A 4 -16.11 -103.70 39.80
N ASP A 5 -15.15 -103.02 39.19
CA ASP A 5 -15.10 -102.66 37.77
C ASP A 5 -14.37 -103.68 36.89
N THR A 6 -13.90 -104.77 37.50
CA THR A 6 -13.14 -105.87 36.89
C THR A 6 -11.64 -105.61 36.65
N TYR A 7 -11.14 -104.41 36.95
CA TYR A 7 -9.73 -104.08 37.01
C TYR A 7 -9.17 -104.36 38.42
N GLY A 8 -7.87 -104.67 38.50
CA GLY A 8 -7.22 -105.04 39.75
C GLY A 8 -6.48 -103.87 40.39
N ASP A 9 -6.79 -103.52 41.65
CA ASP A 9 -6.15 -102.45 42.46
C ASP A 9 -4.60 -102.45 42.55
N GLU A 10 -3.93 -103.50 42.07
CA GLU A 10 -2.46 -103.54 42.05
C GLU A 10 -1.95 -102.76 40.84
N GLU A 11 -1.52 -101.51 41.06
CA GLU A 11 -1.09 -100.52 40.05
C GLU A 11 -0.07 -101.07 39.02
N PHE A 12 0.90 -101.87 39.46
CA PHE A 12 1.92 -102.48 38.57
C PHE A 12 1.51 -103.86 38.03
N GLY A 13 0.23 -104.22 38.14
CA GLY A 13 -0.36 -105.41 37.55
C GLY A 13 -0.51 -105.32 36.03
N ASN A 14 -1.00 -106.40 35.41
CA ASN A 14 -1.36 -106.38 33.99
C ASN A 14 -2.71 -105.67 33.82
N ALA A 15 -2.71 -104.45 33.27
CA ALA A 15 -3.87 -103.54 33.28
C ALA A 15 -4.40 -103.32 34.71
N GLY A 16 -3.51 -102.89 35.60
CA GLY A 16 -3.88 -102.49 36.95
C GLY A 16 -4.82 -101.28 36.91
N ASP A 17 -5.76 -101.24 37.85
CA ASP A 17 -6.72 -100.16 37.98
C ASP A 17 -6.01 -98.86 38.39
N SER A 18 -6.18 -97.81 37.58
CA SER A 18 -5.64 -96.48 37.80
C SER A 18 -6.53 -95.62 38.72
N CYS A 19 -7.77 -96.06 38.96
CA CYS A 19 -8.75 -95.45 39.83
C CYS A 19 -9.36 -96.45 40.84
N PRO A 20 -8.57 -97.07 41.77
CA PRO A 20 -8.97 -98.23 42.59
C PRO A 20 -10.19 -98.10 43.52
N THR A 21 -10.83 -96.93 43.56
CA THR A 21 -11.98 -96.66 44.43
C THR A 21 -13.17 -96.06 43.68
N VAL A 22 -13.02 -95.87 42.37
CA VAL A 22 -14.00 -95.24 41.49
C VAL A 22 -14.22 -96.17 40.32
N TYR A 23 -15.39 -96.81 40.30
CA TYR A 23 -15.79 -97.68 39.21
C TYR A 23 -15.64 -96.97 37.86
N GLY A 24 -14.93 -97.62 36.93
CA GLY A 24 -14.69 -97.09 35.59
C GLY A 24 -14.72 -98.14 34.48
N ASN A 25 -14.58 -97.67 33.24
CA ASN A 25 -14.62 -98.49 32.03
C ASN A 25 -13.60 -98.07 30.97
N SER A 26 -12.74 -97.09 31.27
CA SER A 26 -11.66 -96.67 30.38
C SER A 26 -10.69 -97.83 30.07
N THR A 27 -10.17 -97.84 28.84
CA THR A 27 -9.39 -98.96 28.31
C THR A 27 -8.08 -98.56 27.61
N ILE A 28 -7.79 -97.26 27.44
CA ILE A 28 -6.65 -96.79 26.64
C ILE A 28 -5.52 -96.24 27.51
N ASP A 29 -5.79 -95.23 28.34
CA ASP A 29 -4.79 -94.51 29.12
C ASP A 29 -4.73 -94.96 30.59
N ARG A 30 -5.78 -94.67 31.36
CA ARG A 30 -5.90 -94.89 32.80
C ARG A 30 -6.94 -95.98 33.02
N TYR A 31 -6.57 -97.24 32.83
CA TYR A 31 -7.47 -98.40 32.95
C TYR A 31 -8.30 -98.39 34.24
N GLY A 32 -9.61 -98.67 34.15
CA GLY A 32 -10.51 -98.75 35.32
C GLY A 32 -11.02 -97.40 35.85
N CYS A 33 -10.76 -96.31 35.13
CA CYS A 33 -11.28 -94.98 35.45
C CYS A 33 -12.59 -94.67 34.71
N LEU A 34 -13.33 -93.66 35.20
CA LEU A 34 -14.57 -93.19 34.58
C LEU A 34 -14.30 -92.75 33.14
N ASP A 35 -15.13 -93.21 32.22
CA ASP A 35 -15.13 -92.91 30.79
C ASP A 35 -16.60 -92.66 30.40
N SER A 36 -16.95 -91.38 30.30
CA SER A 36 -18.33 -90.88 30.25
C SER A 36 -19.00 -91.09 28.89
N ASP A 37 -18.24 -91.11 27.79
CA ASP A 37 -18.78 -91.28 26.43
C ASP A 37 -18.46 -92.64 25.79
N GLY A 38 -17.53 -93.40 26.37
CA GLY A 38 -17.22 -94.78 26.01
C GLY A 38 -16.27 -94.93 24.83
N ASP A 39 -15.43 -93.93 24.55
CA ASP A 39 -14.42 -94.00 23.49
C ASP A 39 -13.15 -94.78 23.90
N GLY A 40 -12.99 -95.00 25.21
CA GLY A 40 -11.93 -95.76 25.84
C GLY A 40 -10.89 -94.92 26.58
N TRP A 41 -10.87 -93.60 26.46
CA TRP A 41 -10.08 -92.70 27.30
C TRP A 41 -10.81 -92.39 28.60
N SER A 42 -10.06 -92.14 29.67
CA SER A 42 -10.67 -91.73 30.93
C SER A 42 -11.04 -90.25 30.93
N ASP A 43 -12.10 -89.84 31.63
CA ASP A 43 -12.54 -88.44 31.77
C ASP A 43 -11.43 -87.48 32.25
N GLU A 44 -10.40 -87.98 32.94
CA GLU A 44 -9.25 -87.19 33.40
C GLU A 44 -8.15 -87.01 32.34
N GLY A 45 -8.09 -87.92 31.37
CA GLY A 45 -7.10 -87.95 30.28
C GLY A 45 -7.70 -87.70 28.90
N ASP A 46 -8.96 -87.26 28.87
CA ASP A 46 -9.75 -86.96 27.69
C ASP A 46 -10.11 -85.46 27.74
N ASP A 47 -9.68 -84.72 26.73
CA ASP A 47 -9.97 -83.28 26.63
C ASP A 47 -11.44 -83.02 26.20
N PHE A 48 -12.12 -84.03 25.66
CA PHE A 48 -13.54 -84.01 25.30
C PHE A 48 -14.35 -85.15 25.93
N PRO A 49 -14.52 -85.23 27.28
CA PRO A 49 -15.13 -86.37 27.99
C PRO A 49 -16.59 -86.72 27.68
N ASN A 50 -17.23 -86.03 26.74
CA ASN A 50 -18.61 -86.25 26.35
C ASN A 50 -18.77 -86.43 24.83
N ASP A 51 -17.67 -86.41 24.07
CA ASP A 51 -17.66 -86.62 22.62
C ASP A 51 -16.86 -87.89 22.27
N PRO A 52 -17.54 -89.02 21.98
CA PRO A 52 -16.85 -90.29 21.79
C PRO A 52 -16.05 -90.40 20.48
N THR A 53 -15.89 -89.30 19.75
CA THR A 53 -15.14 -89.23 18.49
C THR A 53 -13.80 -88.52 18.63
N GLU A 54 -13.56 -87.79 19.71
CA GLU A 54 -12.40 -86.93 19.91
C GLU A 54 -11.92 -87.04 21.36
N HIS A 55 -10.61 -86.99 21.60
CA HIS A 55 -10.07 -87.11 22.97
C HIS A 55 -8.85 -86.21 23.27
N LEU A 56 -8.36 -85.48 22.28
CA LEU A 56 -7.09 -84.75 22.35
C LEU A 56 -7.25 -83.31 21.86
N ASP A 57 -6.86 -82.36 22.71
CA ASP A 57 -6.78 -80.92 22.46
C ASP A 57 -5.44 -80.41 23.02
N SER A 58 -4.41 -80.44 22.17
CA SER A 58 -3.02 -80.23 22.57
C SER A 58 -2.71 -78.81 23.06
N ASP A 59 -3.51 -77.80 22.68
CA ASP A 59 -3.33 -76.41 23.09
C ASP A 59 -4.48 -75.82 23.93
N SER A 60 -5.54 -76.60 24.11
CA SER A 60 -6.69 -76.30 24.97
C SER A 60 -7.53 -75.12 24.49
N ASP A 61 -7.66 -74.95 23.18
CA ASP A 61 -8.47 -73.90 22.56
C ASP A 61 -9.94 -74.30 22.33
N GLY A 62 -10.24 -75.59 22.49
CA GLY A 62 -11.57 -76.19 22.35
C GLY A 62 -11.85 -76.80 20.97
N TYR A 63 -10.89 -76.82 20.05
CA TYR A 63 -10.93 -77.57 18.80
C TYR A 63 -10.07 -78.84 18.93
N PRO A 64 -10.57 -80.02 18.50
CA PRO A 64 -9.82 -81.26 18.63
C PRO A 64 -8.67 -81.30 17.61
N ASP A 65 -7.52 -81.86 18.00
CA ASP A 65 -6.31 -82.00 17.16
C ASP A 65 -6.58 -82.63 15.77
N SER A 66 -7.66 -83.42 15.64
CA SER A 66 -8.05 -84.10 14.41
C SER A 66 -8.68 -83.16 13.36
N SER A 67 -9.26 -82.05 13.81
CA SER A 67 -10.00 -81.06 13.01
C SER A 67 -9.41 -79.66 13.11
N ASP A 68 -8.40 -79.48 13.94
CA ASP A 68 -7.63 -78.26 14.09
C ASP A 68 -6.49 -78.20 13.06
N ASP A 69 -6.46 -77.14 12.24
CA ASP A 69 -5.39 -76.92 11.27
C ASP A 69 -4.06 -76.45 11.93
N PHE A 70 -4.12 -75.94 13.16
CA PHE A 70 -3.01 -75.53 14.02
C PHE A 70 -3.07 -76.13 15.44
N PRO A 71 -2.89 -77.46 15.62
CA PRO A 71 -3.10 -78.16 16.91
C PRO A 71 -2.22 -77.76 18.11
N PHE A 72 -1.34 -76.78 17.95
CA PHE A 72 -0.44 -76.31 19.01
C PHE A 72 -0.48 -74.79 19.18
N ASP A 73 -1.39 -74.12 18.50
CA ASP A 73 -1.59 -72.68 18.57
C ASP A 73 -3.00 -72.34 19.07
N PRO A 74 -3.17 -72.01 20.36
CA PRO A 74 -4.50 -71.82 20.93
C PRO A 74 -5.21 -70.55 20.48
N THR A 75 -4.66 -69.85 19.48
CA THR A 75 -5.24 -68.66 18.90
C THR A 75 -5.69 -68.85 17.45
N GLN A 76 -5.40 -70.00 16.83
CA GLN A 76 -5.75 -70.34 15.46
C GLN A 76 -6.23 -71.79 15.41
N TRP A 77 -7.31 -72.06 14.67
CA TRP A 77 -7.87 -73.42 14.55
C TRP A 77 -8.24 -73.81 13.11
N LYS A 78 -8.16 -72.86 12.17
CA LYS A 78 -8.66 -73.03 10.80
C LYS A 78 -7.79 -72.29 9.79
N ASP A 79 -7.44 -72.96 8.71
CA ASP A 79 -6.72 -72.44 7.54
C ASP A 79 -7.54 -72.73 6.27
N SER A 80 -8.30 -71.75 5.80
CA SER A 80 -9.25 -71.95 4.72
C SER A 80 -8.63 -72.18 3.34
N ASP A 81 -7.45 -71.63 3.08
CA ASP A 81 -6.80 -71.66 1.77
C ASP A 81 -5.45 -72.40 1.74
N GLY A 82 -4.95 -72.79 2.90
CA GLY A 82 -3.80 -73.68 3.07
C GLY A 82 -2.46 -72.97 2.98
N ASP A 83 -2.40 -71.68 3.31
CA ASP A 83 -1.18 -70.87 3.23
C ASP A 83 -0.33 -70.89 4.51
N GLY A 84 -0.88 -71.44 5.60
CA GLY A 84 -0.24 -71.56 6.91
C GLY A 84 -0.46 -70.37 7.84
N TYR A 85 -1.34 -69.42 7.51
CA TYR A 85 -1.86 -68.38 8.39
C TYR A 85 -3.30 -68.72 8.77
N GLY A 86 -3.68 -68.42 10.01
CA GLY A 86 -4.98 -68.86 10.51
C GLY A 86 -6.08 -67.83 10.28
N ASP A 87 -7.29 -68.29 9.96
CA ASP A 87 -8.46 -67.46 9.66
C ASP A 87 -8.87 -66.49 10.79
N ASN A 88 -8.44 -66.75 12.04
CA ASN A 88 -8.81 -65.91 13.18
C ASN A 88 -7.95 -64.64 13.19
N ALA A 89 -8.50 -63.54 12.67
CA ALA A 89 -7.83 -62.24 12.62
C ALA A 89 -7.38 -61.66 13.97
N ASN A 90 -7.88 -62.17 15.10
CA ASN A 90 -7.43 -61.77 16.44
C ASN A 90 -6.37 -62.69 17.05
N GLY A 91 -6.09 -63.84 16.41
CA GLY A 91 -5.02 -64.74 16.81
C GLY A 91 -3.65 -64.23 16.39
N ASN A 92 -2.61 -64.96 16.78
CA ASN A 92 -1.29 -64.71 16.22
C ASN A 92 -1.28 -65.14 14.75
N LEU A 93 -0.46 -64.49 13.91
CA LEU A 93 -0.35 -64.83 12.48
C LEU A 93 -1.73 -64.97 11.79
N GLY A 94 -2.68 -64.10 12.16
CA GLY A 94 -4.02 -64.12 11.57
C GLY A 94 -3.96 -63.67 10.11
N ASP A 95 -4.62 -64.42 9.25
CA ASP A 95 -4.70 -64.16 7.83
C ASP A 95 -5.67 -62.99 7.53
N ALA A 96 -5.15 -61.95 6.87
CA ALA A 96 -5.96 -60.83 6.39
C ALA A 96 -6.84 -61.20 5.18
N TYR A 97 -6.48 -62.24 4.43
CA TYR A 97 -7.18 -62.72 3.24
C TYR A 97 -7.49 -64.23 3.30
N PRO A 98 -8.40 -64.69 4.19
CA PRO A 98 -8.72 -66.11 4.47
C PRO A 98 -9.22 -66.99 3.31
N ASN A 99 -9.17 -66.54 2.07
CA ASN A 99 -9.59 -67.32 0.90
C ASN A 99 -8.63 -67.14 -0.29
N ASP A 100 -7.47 -66.53 -0.09
CA ASP A 100 -6.46 -66.25 -1.11
C ASP A 100 -5.05 -66.55 -0.59
N ALA A 101 -4.62 -67.80 -0.76
CA ALA A 101 -3.31 -68.29 -0.32
C ALA A 101 -2.08 -67.57 -0.90
N SER A 102 -2.25 -66.58 -1.78
CA SER A 102 -1.17 -65.73 -2.28
C SER A 102 -0.94 -64.46 -1.45
N ARG A 103 -1.86 -64.13 -0.53
CA ARG A 103 -1.85 -62.89 0.26
C ARG A 103 -2.22 -63.25 1.69
N TYR A 104 -1.45 -62.79 2.66
CA TYR A 104 -1.70 -63.14 4.08
C TYR A 104 -1.66 -61.95 5.04
N ALA A 105 -1.02 -60.85 4.65
CA ALA A 105 -0.79 -59.68 5.50
C ALA A 105 -1.36 -58.41 4.86
N ASP A 106 -2.00 -57.60 5.70
CA ASP A 106 -2.53 -56.26 5.43
C ASP A 106 -2.42 -55.47 6.75
N SER A 107 -1.25 -54.87 6.93
CA SER A 107 -0.78 -54.34 8.20
C SER A 107 -1.56 -53.10 8.64
N ASP A 108 -2.10 -52.31 7.71
CA ASP A 108 -2.89 -51.12 8.00
C ASP A 108 -4.39 -51.22 7.64
N ARG A 109 -4.79 -52.32 6.98
CA ARG A 109 -6.18 -52.70 6.69
C ARG A 109 -6.86 -51.82 5.66
N ASP A 110 -6.11 -51.37 4.66
CA ASP A 110 -6.65 -50.59 3.55
C ASP A 110 -7.20 -51.48 2.41
N GLY A 111 -6.91 -52.79 2.44
CA GLY A 111 -7.36 -53.81 1.49
C GLY A 111 -6.35 -54.15 0.39
N ILE A 112 -5.16 -53.54 0.40
CA ILE A 112 -3.99 -53.95 -0.37
C ILE A 112 -3.12 -54.85 0.54
N ASP A 113 -2.37 -55.79 -0.05
CA ASP A 113 -1.49 -56.65 0.76
C ASP A 113 -0.13 -56.01 0.93
N ASP A 114 0.54 -56.30 2.05
CA ASP A 114 1.85 -55.74 2.40
C ASP A 114 2.94 -55.92 1.31
N GLN A 115 2.79 -56.89 0.39
CA GLN A 115 3.75 -57.12 -0.69
C GLN A 115 3.49 -56.24 -1.91
N SER A 116 2.23 -55.88 -2.16
CA SER A 116 1.78 -55.06 -3.29
C SER A 116 1.63 -53.59 -2.91
N ASP A 117 1.48 -53.31 -1.61
CA ASP A 117 1.35 -51.98 -1.05
C ASP A 117 2.71 -51.26 -0.96
N ALA A 118 2.80 -50.07 -1.55
CA ALA A 118 3.98 -49.22 -1.44
C ALA A 118 4.17 -48.65 -0.02
N PHE A 119 3.08 -48.50 0.75
CA PHE A 119 3.04 -47.96 2.11
C PHE A 119 2.28 -48.87 3.09
N PRO A 120 2.80 -50.08 3.44
CA PRO A 120 2.09 -51.09 4.23
C PRO A 120 1.62 -50.71 5.65
N TYR A 121 1.88 -49.49 6.10
CA TYR A 121 1.52 -49.00 7.43
C TYR A 121 0.76 -47.67 7.39
N ASP A 122 0.47 -47.12 6.21
CA ASP A 122 -0.33 -45.92 6.02
C ASP A 122 -1.61 -46.27 5.25
N PRO A 123 -2.75 -46.42 5.94
CA PRO A 123 -3.99 -46.88 5.30
C PRO A 123 -4.61 -45.83 4.36
N THR A 124 -3.93 -44.71 4.14
CA THR A 124 -4.34 -43.64 3.24
C THR A 124 -3.52 -43.61 1.95
N GLN A 125 -2.46 -44.41 1.84
CA GLN A 125 -1.57 -44.47 0.68
C GLN A 125 -1.26 -45.92 0.32
N TRP A 126 -1.23 -46.25 -0.97
CA TRP A 126 -0.92 -47.62 -1.42
C TRP A 126 -0.13 -47.71 -2.72
N GLU A 127 0.04 -46.58 -3.43
CA GLU A 127 0.68 -46.48 -4.73
C GLU A 127 1.77 -45.40 -4.67
N ASP A 128 2.92 -45.68 -5.29
CA ASP A 128 4.10 -44.81 -5.43
C ASP A 128 4.64 -45.01 -6.85
N ALA A 129 4.09 -44.25 -7.80
CA ALA A 129 4.30 -44.49 -9.23
C ALA A 129 5.73 -44.18 -9.69
N ASP A 130 6.38 -43.19 -9.09
CA ASP A 130 7.73 -42.77 -9.46
C ASP A 130 8.83 -43.23 -8.50
N GLY A 131 8.47 -43.74 -7.32
CA GLY A 131 9.37 -44.38 -6.37
C GLY A 131 10.11 -43.40 -5.47
N ASP A 132 9.57 -42.21 -5.22
CA ASP A 132 10.18 -41.19 -4.36
C ASP A 132 9.85 -41.36 -2.87
N GLY A 133 8.92 -42.26 -2.55
CA GLY A 133 8.46 -42.56 -1.20
C GLY A 133 7.34 -41.64 -0.70
N MET A 134 6.66 -40.94 -1.60
CA MET A 134 5.45 -40.16 -1.36
C MET A 134 4.28 -40.84 -2.08
N GLY A 135 3.11 -40.87 -1.45
CA GLY A 135 2.00 -41.69 -1.95
C GLY A 135 1.09 -40.94 -2.93
N ASP A 136 0.69 -41.61 -4.01
CA ASP A 136 -0.06 -41.02 -5.13
C ASP A 136 -1.53 -40.70 -4.81
N ASN A 137 -2.10 -41.28 -3.75
CA ASN A 137 -3.51 -41.08 -3.45
C ASN A 137 -3.72 -39.61 -3.02
N PRO A 138 -4.45 -38.78 -3.80
CA PRO A 138 -4.58 -37.35 -3.52
C PRO A 138 -5.38 -37.05 -2.24
N MET A 139 -6.12 -38.04 -1.74
CA MET A 139 -6.85 -37.96 -0.47
C MET A 139 -6.05 -38.47 0.73
N GLY A 140 -4.87 -39.05 0.49
CA GLY A 140 -4.02 -39.59 1.53
C GLY A 140 -3.20 -38.52 2.23
N ILE A 141 -2.63 -38.88 3.37
CA ILE A 141 -1.74 -38.02 4.13
C ILE A 141 -0.42 -37.93 3.37
N GLY A 142 0.15 -36.72 3.26
CA GLY A 142 1.40 -36.52 2.53
C GLY A 142 1.31 -36.91 1.06
N ALA A 143 0.14 -36.76 0.44
CA ALA A 143 -0.05 -37.11 -0.95
C ALA A 143 0.92 -36.37 -1.86
N ASP A 144 1.52 -37.12 -2.78
CA ASP A 144 2.39 -36.59 -3.81
C ASP A 144 1.61 -35.67 -4.76
N LYS A 145 2.18 -34.49 -5.02
CA LYS A 145 1.68 -33.51 -5.97
C LYS A 145 2.18 -33.75 -7.38
N PHE A 146 3.25 -34.51 -7.55
CA PHE A 146 3.85 -34.84 -8.83
C PHE A 146 4.12 -36.35 -9.01
N PRO A 147 3.06 -37.20 -9.09
CA PRO A 147 3.17 -38.68 -9.18
C PRO A 147 4.04 -39.28 -10.29
N ASP A 148 4.54 -38.46 -11.21
CA ASP A 148 5.35 -38.86 -12.36
C ASP A 148 6.79 -38.30 -12.29
N ASP A 149 7.15 -37.54 -11.25
CA ASP A 149 8.45 -36.88 -11.10
C ASP A 149 9.04 -37.10 -9.69
N ALA A 150 9.84 -38.16 -9.57
CA ALA A 150 10.45 -38.56 -8.29
C ALA A 150 11.41 -37.55 -7.65
N SER A 151 11.62 -36.40 -8.29
CA SER A 151 12.41 -35.29 -7.76
C SER A 151 11.56 -34.19 -7.15
N GLN A 152 10.24 -34.23 -7.29
CA GLN A 152 9.28 -33.26 -6.78
C GLN A 152 8.12 -33.97 -6.10
N TRP A 153 7.68 -33.47 -4.95
CA TRP A 153 6.56 -34.07 -4.21
C TRP A 153 5.61 -33.07 -3.55
N GLY A 154 6.08 -31.84 -3.33
CA GLY A 154 5.34 -30.78 -2.66
C GLY A 154 5.04 -29.63 -3.62
N ASP A 155 3.86 -29.04 -3.46
CA ASP A 155 3.39 -27.84 -4.15
C ASP A 155 2.51 -27.08 -3.14
N ILE A 156 3.15 -26.21 -2.34
CA ILE A 156 2.49 -25.59 -1.19
C ILE A 156 1.53 -24.45 -1.60
N ASP A 157 1.76 -23.79 -2.73
CA ASP A 157 0.90 -22.70 -3.21
C ASP A 157 -0.06 -23.11 -4.36
N GLY A 158 0.15 -24.28 -4.96
CA GLY A 158 -0.76 -24.92 -5.90
C GLY A 158 -0.60 -24.44 -7.35
N ASP A 159 0.57 -23.95 -7.73
CA ASP A 159 0.82 -23.41 -9.06
C ASP A 159 1.29 -24.46 -10.10
N GLY A 160 1.62 -25.66 -9.62
CA GLY A 160 2.08 -26.78 -10.44
C GLY A 160 3.60 -26.82 -10.66
N TYR A 161 4.39 -26.07 -9.89
CA TYR A 161 5.84 -26.20 -9.80
C TYR A 161 6.22 -26.77 -8.43
N GLY A 162 7.29 -27.56 -8.40
CA GLY A 162 7.61 -28.35 -7.22
C GLY A 162 8.55 -27.65 -6.23
N ASP A 163 8.21 -27.72 -4.95
CA ASP A 163 8.92 -27.04 -3.84
C ASP A 163 10.37 -27.54 -3.62
N ASN A 164 10.72 -28.73 -4.11
CA ASN A 164 12.06 -29.26 -3.91
C ASN A 164 13.04 -28.52 -4.82
N SER A 165 13.77 -27.56 -4.26
CA SER A 165 14.83 -26.79 -4.94
C SER A 165 15.91 -27.60 -5.69
N THR A 166 16.06 -28.89 -5.38
CA THR A 166 17.01 -29.78 -6.06
C THR A 166 16.38 -30.66 -7.14
N GLY A 167 15.05 -30.62 -7.27
CA GLY A 167 14.30 -31.38 -8.25
C GLY A 167 14.28 -30.74 -9.63
N ASN A 168 13.55 -31.37 -10.54
CA ASN A 168 13.32 -30.82 -11.88
C ASN A 168 12.36 -29.63 -11.78
N ASN A 169 12.63 -28.58 -12.56
CA ASN A 169 11.78 -27.39 -12.63
C ASN A 169 11.31 -26.91 -11.25
N PRO A 170 12.25 -26.70 -10.31
CA PRO A 170 11.90 -26.33 -8.95
C PRO A 170 11.24 -24.95 -8.93
N ASP A 171 10.31 -24.78 -8.02
CA ASP A 171 9.70 -23.50 -7.74
C ASP A 171 10.69 -22.59 -6.99
N ALA A 172 10.98 -21.43 -7.59
CA ALA A 172 11.79 -20.39 -6.97
C ALA A 172 11.04 -19.63 -5.86
N PHE A 173 9.71 -19.59 -5.91
CA PHE A 173 8.83 -18.89 -4.98
C PHE A 173 7.72 -19.77 -4.41
N PRO A 174 8.04 -20.76 -3.54
CA PRO A 174 7.07 -21.71 -2.98
C PRO A 174 5.78 -21.14 -2.37
N THR A 175 5.73 -19.85 -2.05
CA THR A 175 4.57 -19.25 -1.35
C THR A 175 3.77 -18.28 -2.21
N ASP A 176 4.17 -18.07 -3.47
CA ASP A 176 3.50 -17.17 -4.40
C ASP A 176 3.09 -17.90 -5.67
N ALA A 177 1.85 -18.39 -5.69
CA ALA A 177 1.31 -19.16 -6.80
C ALA A 177 1.24 -18.41 -8.16
N THR A 178 1.69 -17.16 -8.20
CA THR A 178 1.78 -16.36 -9.42
C THR A 178 3.21 -16.30 -9.99
N GLN A 179 4.22 -16.79 -9.27
CA GLN A 179 5.62 -16.76 -9.66
C GLN A 179 6.28 -18.11 -9.36
N TRP A 180 7.06 -18.65 -10.31
CA TRP A 180 7.77 -19.92 -10.09
C TRP A 180 9.22 -19.95 -10.60
N SER A 181 9.64 -18.92 -11.32
CA SER A 181 10.93 -18.84 -11.99
C SER A 181 11.64 -17.56 -11.60
N ASP A 182 12.93 -17.67 -11.31
CA ASP A 182 13.86 -16.57 -11.03
C ASP A 182 15.18 -16.88 -11.77
N MET A 183 15.32 -16.39 -13.00
CA MET A 183 16.39 -16.81 -13.89
C MET A 183 17.75 -16.24 -13.48
N ASP A 184 17.80 -15.06 -12.88
CA ASP A 184 19.04 -14.40 -12.49
C ASP A 184 19.31 -14.38 -10.98
N GLY A 185 18.33 -14.76 -10.17
CA GLY A 185 18.47 -14.99 -8.74
C GLY A 185 18.37 -13.73 -7.89
N ASP A 186 17.66 -12.70 -8.35
CA ASP A 186 17.51 -11.44 -7.64
C ASP A 186 16.32 -11.40 -6.66
N GLY A 187 15.45 -12.42 -6.71
CA GLY A 187 14.28 -12.56 -5.87
C GLY A 187 13.01 -11.91 -6.42
N TYR A 188 12.98 -11.49 -7.68
CA TYR A 188 11.78 -11.13 -8.43
C TYR A 188 11.49 -12.22 -9.47
N GLY A 189 10.20 -12.48 -9.70
CA GLY A 189 9.82 -13.64 -10.49
C GLY A 189 9.63 -13.33 -11.98
N ASP A 190 10.09 -14.21 -12.88
CA ASP A 190 10.09 -13.99 -14.33
C ASP A 190 8.70 -14.05 -15.00
N ASN A 191 7.68 -14.61 -14.33
CA ASN A 191 6.36 -14.79 -14.94
C ASN A 191 5.63 -13.45 -15.12
N PRO A 192 5.42 -12.93 -16.35
CA PRO A 192 4.82 -11.62 -16.58
C PRO A 192 3.33 -11.54 -16.21
N ALA A 193 2.67 -12.69 -15.99
CA ALA A 193 1.30 -12.74 -15.49
C ALA A 193 1.24 -12.68 -13.95
N GLY A 194 2.39 -12.78 -13.28
CA GLY A 194 2.51 -12.80 -11.84
C GLY A 194 2.59 -11.43 -11.19
N ARG A 195 2.61 -11.42 -9.87
CA ARG A 195 2.72 -10.20 -9.08
C ARG A 195 4.18 -9.79 -8.95
N LEU A 196 4.44 -8.49 -9.15
CA LEU A 196 5.79 -7.94 -9.01
C LEU A 196 6.81 -8.73 -9.86
N TYR A 197 6.41 -9.04 -11.10
CA TYR A 197 7.26 -9.79 -12.00
C TYR A 197 8.48 -8.96 -12.40
N ASP A 198 9.56 -9.67 -12.68
CA ASP A 198 10.82 -9.08 -13.10
C ASP A 198 10.72 -8.57 -14.55
N LEU A 199 10.93 -7.25 -14.73
CA LEU A 199 11.00 -6.59 -16.03
C LEU A 199 12.36 -6.82 -16.74
N PHE A 200 13.39 -7.22 -15.99
CA PHE A 200 14.73 -7.54 -16.48
C PHE A 200 15.22 -8.95 -16.09
N PRO A 201 14.59 -10.06 -16.56
CA PRO A 201 14.88 -11.46 -16.19
C PRO A 201 16.33 -11.98 -16.26
N GLN A 202 17.26 -11.20 -16.79
CA GLN A 202 18.66 -11.58 -17.00
C GLN A 202 19.63 -10.66 -16.24
N ASN A 203 19.15 -9.61 -15.61
CA ASN A 203 19.96 -8.63 -14.92
C ASN A 203 19.65 -8.67 -13.41
N PRO A 204 20.47 -9.37 -12.61
CA PRO A 204 20.19 -9.64 -11.20
C PRO A 204 20.30 -8.41 -10.28
N THR A 205 20.35 -7.23 -10.88
CA THR A 205 20.46 -5.96 -10.20
C THR A 205 19.38 -4.98 -10.63
N GLN A 206 18.48 -5.35 -11.55
CA GLN A 206 17.37 -4.54 -12.03
C GLN A 206 16.13 -5.41 -12.12
N TRP A 207 14.98 -4.90 -11.71
CA TRP A 207 13.72 -5.67 -11.69
C TRP A 207 12.47 -4.85 -12.02
N ILE A 208 12.58 -3.52 -11.96
CA ILE A 208 11.48 -2.58 -12.17
C ILE A 208 11.93 -1.43 -13.07
N ASP A 209 10.99 -0.95 -13.89
CA ASP A 209 11.11 0.11 -14.89
C ASP A 209 9.77 0.87 -14.87
N GLU A 210 9.67 1.89 -14.02
CA GLU A 210 8.41 2.57 -13.70
C GLU A 210 7.94 3.49 -14.85
N ASP A 211 8.86 4.17 -15.55
CA ASP A 211 8.52 5.00 -16.71
C ASP A 211 8.40 4.20 -18.02
N GLY A 212 9.06 3.06 -18.13
CA GLY A 212 9.01 2.17 -19.28
C GLY A 212 10.02 2.53 -20.37
N ASP A 213 11.11 3.22 -20.03
CA ASP A 213 12.19 3.60 -20.95
C ASP A 213 13.11 2.41 -21.31
N GLY A 214 13.00 1.31 -20.57
CA GLY A 214 13.80 0.09 -20.73
C GLY A 214 15.11 0.10 -19.94
N LEU A 215 15.30 1.02 -19.01
CA LEU A 215 16.38 1.08 -18.03
C LEU A 215 15.83 0.75 -16.64
N GLY A 216 16.67 0.16 -15.79
CA GLY A 216 16.20 -0.31 -14.48
C GLY A 216 16.31 0.77 -13.41
N ASP A 217 15.28 0.88 -12.57
CA ASP A 217 15.19 1.91 -11.53
C ASP A 217 16.14 1.70 -10.35
N ASN A 218 16.84 0.57 -10.22
CA ASN A 218 17.74 0.36 -9.10
C ASN A 218 19.08 1.06 -9.35
N GLN A 219 19.28 2.25 -8.77
CA GLN A 219 20.52 3.04 -8.93
C GLN A 219 21.78 2.35 -8.38
N SER A 220 21.64 1.30 -7.57
CA SER A 220 22.79 0.52 -7.09
C SER A 220 23.21 -0.60 -8.05
N GLY A 221 22.40 -0.86 -9.08
CA GLY A 221 22.59 -1.94 -10.04
C GLY A 221 23.43 -1.58 -11.26
N THR A 222 23.54 -2.53 -12.18
CA THR A 222 24.11 -2.31 -13.51
C THR A 222 23.05 -1.81 -14.47
N ASP A 223 23.46 -0.98 -15.43
CA ASP A 223 22.56 -0.36 -16.42
C ASP A 223 21.37 0.36 -15.76
N SER A 224 21.64 1.04 -14.64
CA SER A 224 20.62 1.81 -13.94
C SER A 224 20.22 3.03 -14.74
N ASP A 225 18.93 3.34 -14.67
CA ASP A 225 18.35 4.54 -15.23
C ASP A 225 19.06 5.82 -14.70
N PRO A 226 19.58 6.68 -15.60
CA PRO A 226 20.12 7.99 -15.27
C PRO A 226 19.12 8.95 -14.62
N TYR A 227 17.84 8.89 -15.02
CA TYR A 227 16.80 9.85 -14.65
C TYR A 227 15.49 9.14 -14.29
N LEU A 228 15.30 8.87 -13.00
CA LEU A 228 14.09 8.19 -12.51
C LEU A 228 12.78 8.88 -12.89
N ASN A 229 11.88 8.11 -13.49
CA ASN A 229 10.56 8.56 -13.96
C ASN A 229 10.69 9.66 -15.04
N ASP A 230 11.57 9.45 -16.00
CA ASP A 230 11.82 10.30 -17.17
C ASP A 230 12.03 9.39 -18.39
N PHE A 231 10.93 9.15 -19.10
CA PHE A 231 10.87 8.14 -20.16
C PHE A 231 11.80 8.42 -21.34
N ASP A 232 12.12 9.68 -21.62
CA ASP A 232 12.97 10.06 -22.75
C ASP A 232 14.37 10.56 -22.36
N ASN A 233 14.65 10.56 -21.06
CA ASN A 233 15.94 10.85 -20.45
C ASN A 233 16.48 12.25 -20.80
N ASP A 234 15.61 13.25 -20.90
CA ASP A 234 16.00 14.63 -21.17
C ASP A 234 16.32 15.44 -19.90
N GLY A 235 16.07 14.86 -18.72
CA GLY A 235 16.35 15.42 -17.41
C GLY A 235 15.11 16.00 -16.71
N TYR A 236 13.94 15.93 -17.33
CA TYR A 236 12.68 16.38 -16.75
C TYR A 236 11.80 15.18 -16.39
N ASN A 237 11.30 15.18 -15.16
CA ASN A 237 10.42 14.10 -14.71
C ASN A 237 9.11 14.09 -15.53
N ASP A 238 8.63 12.92 -15.93
CA ASP A 238 7.41 12.70 -16.73
C ASP A 238 6.18 13.44 -16.21
N THR A 239 6.13 13.73 -14.90
CA THR A 239 5.00 14.45 -14.28
C THR A 239 4.99 15.95 -14.54
N ILE A 240 6.15 16.54 -14.82
CA ILE A 240 6.32 17.96 -15.14
C ILE A 240 6.63 18.17 -16.62
N ASP A 241 7.18 17.16 -17.30
CA ASP A 241 7.47 17.25 -18.72
C ASP A 241 6.19 17.32 -19.56
N ILE A 242 6.16 18.31 -20.45
CA ILE A 242 5.10 18.54 -21.41
C ILE A 242 5.15 17.55 -22.57
N LEU A 243 6.31 16.94 -22.84
CA LEU A 243 6.54 15.98 -23.92
C LEU A 243 7.25 14.70 -23.42
N PRO A 244 6.66 13.90 -22.49
CA PRO A 244 7.31 12.75 -21.80
C PRO A 244 7.73 11.56 -22.68
N ARG A 245 7.82 11.72 -23.99
CA ARG A 245 8.17 10.67 -24.95
C ARG A 245 9.10 11.19 -26.04
N VAL A 246 9.46 12.47 -26.00
CA VAL A 246 10.25 13.15 -27.00
C VAL A 246 11.15 14.15 -26.27
N ALA A 247 12.43 13.78 -26.13
CA ALA A 247 13.44 14.62 -25.50
C ALA A 247 13.30 16.08 -25.93
N SER A 248 12.91 16.91 -24.97
CA SER A 248 12.55 18.29 -25.15
C SER A 248 13.50 19.18 -24.34
N PRO A 249 13.51 20.51 -24.57
CA PRO A 249 14.21 21.42 -23.68
C PRO A 249 13.58 21.52 -22.28
N GLY A 250 12.41 20.92 -22.05
CA GLY A 250 11.61 21.11 -20.83
C GLY A 250 10.86 22.44 -20.76
N ASP A 251 10.08 22.59 -19.70
CA ASP A 251 9.34 23.79 -19.24
C ASP A 251 9.32 23.71 -17.70
N LEU A 252 10.45 24.06 -17.07
CA LEU A 252 10.74 23.76 -15.66
C LEU A 252 9.76 24.42 -14.69
N ASP A 253 9.32 25.64 -15.00
CA ASP A 253 8.42 26.41 -14.17
C ASP A 253 6.94 26.33 -14.61
N ASN A 254 6.68 25.67 -15.74
CA ASN A 254 5.37 25.36 -16.30
C ASN A 254 4.56 26.61 -16.71
N ASP A 255 5.23 27.59 -17.32
CA ASP A 255 4.62 28.81 -17.82
C ASP A 255 4.33 28.81 -19.34
N LYS A 256 4.74 27.73 -20.02
CA LYS A 256 4.64 27.44 -21.47
C LYS A 256 5.73 28.06 -22.33
N CYS A 257 6.76 28.64 -21.73
CA CYS A 257 7.99 29.01 -22.39
C CYS A 257 8.99 27.87 -22.17
N MET A 258 9.54 27.32 -23.26
CA MET A 258 10.47 26.19 -23.14
C MET A 258 11.80 26.70 -22.61
N ASP A 259 12.46 26.00 -21.69
CA ASP A 259 13.71 26.44 -21.05
C ASP A 259 14.81 26.83 -22.06
N GLY A 260 14.80 26.23 -23.26
CA GLY A 260 15.76 26.54 -24.33
C GLY A 260 15.57 27.91 -25.01
N ASP A 261 14.34 28.43 -24.98
CA ASP A 261 13.94 29.73 -25.54
C ASP A 261 13.56 30.74 -24.45
N ASP A 262 13.49 30.31 -23.19
CA ASP A 262 13.10 31.09 -22.03
C ASP A 262 14.31 31.81 -21.39
N ALA A 263 14.22 33.13 -21.26
CA ALA A 263 15.21 33.93 -20.56
C ALA A 263 15.22 33.68 -19.04
N PHE A 264 14.10 33.23 -18.48
CA PHE A 264 13.86 33.01 -17.05
C PHE A 264 13.25 31.63 -16.75
N TRP A 265 13.94 30.58 -17.19
CA TRP A 265 13.66 29.16 -16.98
C TRP A 265 13.23 28.67 -15.56
N ASP A 266 13.24 29.51 -14.52
CA ASP A 266 12.80 29.16 -13.16
C ASP A 266 11.71 30.09 -12.59
N ASN A 267 11.21 31.04 -13.39
CA ASN A 267 10.24 32.04 -12.97
C ASN A 267 9.00 32.05 -13.87
N PRO A 268 7.87 31.47 -13.40
CA PRO A 268 6.70 31.22 -14.23
C PRO A 268 5.86 32.45 -14.57
N LEU A 269 6.42 33.64 -14.33
CA LEU A 269 5.84 34.93 -14.59
C LEU A 269 6.62 35.70 -15.67
N GLU A 270 7.74 35.18 -16.16
CA GLU A 270 8.62 35.88 -17.11
C GLU A 270 9.16 34.92 -18.15
N CYS A 271 9.12 35.30 -19.44
CA CYS A 271 9.71 34.50 -20.51
C CYS A 271 10.79 35.23 -21.33
N LEU A 272 10.69 36.56 -21.38
CA LEU A 272 11.45 37.40 -22.30
C LEU A 272 12.23 38.46 -21.52
N ASP A 273 13.44 38.72 -22.01
CA ASP A 273 14.34 39.79 -21.58
C ASP A 273 14.79 40.51 -22.86
N THR A 274 14.04 41.55 -23.24
CA THR A 274 14.17 42.17 -24.58
C THR A 274 15.45 42.99 -24.73
N ASP A 275 15.92 43.63 -23.66
CA ASP A 275 17.15 44.43 -23.65
C ASP A 275 18.37 43.67 -23.06
N GLY A 276 18.15 42.54 -22.39
CA GLY A 276 19.18 41.68 -21.84
C GLY A 276 19.73 42.15 -20.49
N ASP A 277 18.98 42.93 -19.72
CA ASP A 277 19.42 43.48 -18.43
C ASP A 277 19.21 42.53 -17.23
N GLY A 278 18.49 41.43 -17.45
CA GLY A 278 18.17 40.41 -16.48
C GLY A 278 16.90 40.66 -15.65
N ILE A 279 16.09 41.66 -16.02
CA ILE A 279 14.72 41.86 -15.55
C ILE A 279 13.77 41.42 -16.67
N GLY A 280 12.79 40.58 -16.35
CA GLY A 280 11.86 40.11 -17.37
C GLY A 280 10.85 41.17 -17.77
N ASN A 281 10.39 41.13 -19.02
CA ASN A 281 9.49 42.12 -19.60
C ASN A 281 8.17 42.37 -18.81
N ASN A 282 7.68 41.42 -17.99
CA ASN A 282 6.48 41.68 -17.18
C ASN A 282 6.80 42.48 -15.90
N ALA A 283 8.06 42.47 -15.45
CA ALA A 283 8.56 43.19 -14.28
C ALA A 283 9.36 44.45 -14.65
N ASP A 284 9.96 44.49 -15.82
CA ASP A 284 10.62 45.67 -16.37
C ASP A 284 9.56 46.71 -16.78
N ALA A 285 9.95 47.97 -16.70
CA ALA A 285 9.10 49.11 -17.05
C ALA A 285 9.62 49.85 -18.29
N ASP A 286 10.74 49.42 -18.87
CA ASP A 286 11.45 49.97 -20.03
C ASP A 286 12.10 48.80 -20.81
N ASP A 287 11.25 47.97 -21.42
CA ASP A 287 11.60 46.65 -21.98
C ASP A 287 12.72 46.69 -23.05
N ASP A 288 12.95 47.83 -23.71
CA ASP A 288 13.99 47.99 -24.73
C ASP A 288 15.14 48.95 -24.33
N ASN A 289 15.05 49.50 -23.11
CA ASN A 289 16.04 50.34 -22.45
C ASN A 289 16.42 51.60 -23.24
N ASP A 290 15.43 52.21 -23.88
CA ASP A 290 15.58 53.46 -24.62
C ASP A 290 15.42 54.72 -23.76
N LEU A 291 15.18 54.53 -22.45
CA LEU A 291 14.91 55.53 -21.41
C LEU A 291 13.47 56.08 -21.43
N VAL A 292 12.55 55.41 -22.11
CA VAL A 292 11.12 55.71 -22.11
C VAL A 292 10.37 54.49 -21.56
N THR A 293 9.55 54.69 -20.54
CA THR A 293 8.82 53.55 -19.94
C THR A 293 7.74 53.02 -20.88
N ASP A 294 7.44 51.72 -20.87
CA ASP A 294 6.40 51.10 -21.71
C ASP A 294 5.04 51.79 -21.52
N ALA A 295 4.75 52.23 -20.30
CA ALA A 295 3.51 52.94 -19.97
C ALA A 295 3.37 54.29 -20.68
N ASP A 296 4.49 54.97 -20.98
CA ASP A 296 4.53 56.22 -21.74
C ASP A 296 4.53 55.95 -23.25
N GLU A 297 5.12 54.85 -23.70
CA GLU A 297 5.13 54.41 -25.09
C GLU A 297 3.78 53.88 -25.56
N ILE A 298 3.13 53.03 -24.78
CA ILE A 298 1.75 52.58 -25.03
C ILE A 298 0.80 53.79 -25.12
N ARG A 299 1.06 54.84 -24.31
CA ARG A 299 0.29 56.10 -24.36
C ARG A 299 0.59 56.90 -25.63
N ALA A 300 1.84 56.90 -26.07
CA ALA A 300 2.29 57.54 -27.31
C ALA A 300 1.96 56.74 -28.58
N LYS A 301 1.58 55.46 -28.42
CA LYS A 301 1.40 54.46 -29.48
C LYS A 301 2.69 54.12 -30.23
N THR A 302 3.78 54.07 -29.48
CA THR A 302 5.05 53.50 -29.94
C THR A 302 5.19 52.05 -29.45
N ASP A 303 6.14 51.32 -30.01
CA ASP A 303 6.41 49.90 -29.71
C ASP A 303 7.41 49.75 -28.54
N PRO A 304 6.99 49.25 -27.37
CA PRO A 304 7.86 49.13 -26.19
C PRO A 304 9.04 48.15 -26.30
N LEU A 305 9.12 47.41 -27.41
CA LEU A 305 10.16 46.42 -27.66
C LEU A 305 11.15 46.85 -28.74
N ASP A 306 11.01 48.06 -29.31
CA ASP A 306 11.89 48.59 -30.36
C ASP A 306 12.48 49.95 -29.96
N PRO A 307 13.78 49.99 -29.59
CA PRO A 307 14.41 51.20 -29.03
C PRO A 307 14.58 52.33 -30.06
N ASN A 308 14.08 52.14 -31.29
CA ASN A 308 14.05 53.14 -32.34
C ASN A 308 12.69 53.83 -32.49
N ASP A 309 11.64 53.35 -31.83
CA ASP A 309 10.29 53.90 -31.91
C ASP A 309 9.97 54.81 -30.72
N THR A 310 10.74 55.88 -30.49
CA THR A 310 10.47 56.78 -29.35
C THR A 310 9.38 57.84 -29.62
N PRO A 311 8.60 58.23 -28.59
CA PRO A 311 7.70 59.37 -28.67
C PRO A 311 8.42 60.67 -29.03
N VAL A 312 7.92 61.39 -30.04
CA VAL A 312 8.48 62.71 -30.41
C VAL A 312 8.04 63.82 -29.46
N ASP A 313 8.98 64.31 -28.67
CA ASP A 313 8.72 65.37 -27.69
C ASP A 313 8.47 66.75 -28.36
N SER A 314 7.39 67.43 -27.97
CA SER A 314 6.98 68.70 -28.59
C SER A 314 7.88 69.87 -28.15
N PHE A 315 8.49 70.58 -29.11
CA PHE A 315 9.57 71.56 -28.85
C PHE A 315 9.17 72.76 -27.95
N GLU A 316 9.98 73.01 -26.91
CA GLU A 316 9.95 74.24 -26.10
C GLU A 316 11.07 75.20 -26.54
N ILE A 317 10.76 76.47 -26.80
CA ILE A 317 11.78 77.50 -27.08
C ILE A 317 12.12 78.22 -25.78
N GLN A 318 13.30 77.96 -25.23
CA GLN A 318 13.87 78.70 -24.11
C GLN A 318 14.48 80.03 -24.56
N ILE A 319 14.03 81.14 -23.96
CA ILE A 319 14.72 82.44 -24.04
C ILE A 319 15.12 82.83 -22.61
N GLY A 320 16.35 82.48 -22.23
CA GLY A 320 16.83 82.65 -20.85
C GLY A 320 16.10 81.70 -19.89
N ASN A 321 15.69 82.19 -18.71
CA ASN A 321 15.00 81.38 -17.70
C ASN A 321 13.47 81.31 -17.89
N ILE A 322 12.97 81.59 -19.10
CA ILE A 322 11.53 81.64 -19.39
C ILE A 322 11.25 80.70 -20.55
N GLY A 323 10.43 79.67 -20.29
CA GLY A 323 9.87 78.76 -21.29
C GLY A 323 8.59 79.34 -21.89
N LEU A 324 8.53 79.44 -23.22
CA LEU A 324 7.33 79.87 -23.95
C LEU A 324 6.77 78.67 -24.70
N GLY A 325 5.57 78.24 -24.30
CA GLY A 325 4.85 77.17 -24.97
C GLY A 325 4.07 77.65 -26.20
N ALA A 326 3.64 76.72 -27.06
CA ALA A 326 2.84 77.02 -28.26
C ALA A 326 1.61 77.91 -27.98
N TRP A 327 0.98 77.77 -26.80
CA TRP A 327 -0.16 78.58 -26.38
C TRP A 327 0.20 80.02 -25.96
N ASP A 328 1.42 80.29 -25.46
CA ASP A 328 1.88 81.65 -25.16
C ASP A 328 2.15 82.45 -26.45
N LEU A 329 2.53 81.76 -27.52
CA LEU A 329 2.70 82.32 -28.86
C LEU A 329 1.36 82.72 -29.50
N ILE A 330 0.31 81.93 -29.30
CA ILE A 330 -1.05 82.24 -29.81
C ILE A 330 -1.61 83.52 -29.15
N GLY A 331 -1.33 83.75 -27.87
CA GLY A 331 -1.68 85.00 -27.17
C GLY A 331 -0.95 86.25 -27.70
N MET A 332 0.28 86.08 -28.20
CA MET A 332 1.10 87.16 -28.77
C MET A 332 0.51 87.73 -30.09
N PHE A 333 -0.18 86.90 -30.86
CA PHE A 333 -0.82 87.30 -32.13
C PHE A 333 -2.27 87.82 -31.96
N GLY A 334 -2.88 87.63 -30.78
CA GLY A 334 -4.28 87.97 -30.48
C GLY A 334 -4.56 89.44 -30.07
N GLY A 335 -3.57 90.33 -30.09
CA GLY A 335 -3.78 91.78 -29.99
C GLY A 335 -3.98 92.39 -28.60
N ILE A 336 -3.74 91.65 -27.51
CA ILE A 336 -3.69 92.23 -26.16
C ILE A 336 -2.26 92.70 -25.87
N PRO A 337 -2.02 93.95 -25.42
CA PRO A 337 -0.68 94.41 -25.08
C PRO A 337 -0.04 93.51 -24.02
N VAL A 338 1.10 92.92 -24.36
CA VAL A 338 1.87 91.95 -23.55
C VAL A 338 2.02 92.41 -22.11
N PHE A 339 2.30 93.70 -21.88
CA PHE A 339 2.43 94.25 -20.53
C PHE A 339 1.14 94.21 -19.72
N SER A 340 -0.03 94.41 -20.34
CA SER A 340 -1.32 94.37 -19.66
C SER A 340 -1.77 92.94 -19.35
N TRP A 341 -1.49 91.99 -20.25
CA TRP A 341 -1.78 90.57 -20.04
C TRP A 341 -0.86 89.96 -18.98
N ILE A 342 0.43 90.27 -19.04
CA ILE A 342 1.43 89.85 -18.04
C ILE A 342 1.11 90.48 -16.67
N LEU A 343 0.79 91.77 -16.60
CA LEU A 343 0.46 92.44 -15.33
C LEU A 343 -0.85 91.92 -14.72
N PHE A 344 -1.88 91.67 -15.54
CA PHE A 344 -3.13 91.03 -15.09
C PHE A 344 -2.89 89.58 -14.63
N GLY A 345 -2.06 88.82 -15.36
CA GLY A 345 -1.62 87.49 -14.99
C GLY A 345 -0.91 87.47 -13.65
N PHE A 346 0.15 88.26 -13.47
CA PHE A 346 0.94 88.28 -12.23
C PHE A 346 0.15 88.78 -11.01
N VAL A 347 -0.64 89.85 -11.15
CA VAL A 347 -1.39 90.43 -10.02
C VAL A 347 -2.54 89.52 -9.57
N THR A 348 -3.20 88.85 -10.52
CA THR A 348 -4.34 87.97 -10.18
C THR A 348 -3.91 86.56 -9.79
N ARG A 349 -2.74 86.08 -10.23
CA ARG A 349 -2.21 84.73 -9.95
C ARG A 349 -1.90 84.52 -8.47
N ASN A 350 -1.25 85.49 -7.81
CA ASN A 350 -0.98 85.40 -6.37
C ASN A 350 -2.27 85.36 -5.54
N LYS A 351 -3.27 86.18 -5.93
CA LYS A 351 -4.56 86.22 -5.25
C LYS A 351 -5.39 84.93 -5.47
N ARG A 352 -5.24 84.28 -6.63
CA ARG A 352 -5.87 82.99 -6.92
C ARG A 352 -5.21 81.84 -6.18
N CYS A 353 -3.88 81.80 -6.11
CA CYS A 353 -3.16 80.78 -5.34
C CYS A 353 -3.54 80.84 -3.86
N SER A 354 -3.51 82.03 -3.25
CA SER A 354 -3.93 82.20 -1.85
C SER A 354 -5.38 81.78 -1.61
N ARG A 355 -6.27 81.92 -2.60
CA ARG A 355 -7.65 81.42 -2.48
C ARG A 355 -7.71 79.90 -2.46
N TYR A 356 -6.88 79.23 -3.26
CA TYR A 356 -6.82 77.76 -3.26
C TYR A 356 -6.14 77.23 -2.00
N GLU A 357 -5.12 77.91 -1.48
CA GLU A 357 -4.51 77.57 -0.18
C GLU A 357 -5.56 77.59 0.94
N VAL A 358 -6.39 78.64 1.02
CA VAL A 358 -7.48 78.71 2.01
C VAL A 358 -8.53 77.61 1.80
N LEU A 359 -8.89 77.31 0.55
CA LEU A 359 -9.85 76.24 0.26
C LEU A 359 -9.32 74.85 0.61
N LEU A 360 -8.01 74.62 0.51
CA LEU A 360 -7.38 73.38 0.96
C LEU A 360 -7.38 73.27 2.49
N GLU A 361 -7.06 74.36 3.19
CA GLU A 361 -7.06 74.39 4.67
C GLU A 361 -8.46 74.25 5.28
N GLU A 362 -9.51 74.70 4.57
CA GLU A 362 -10.90 74.61 5.01
C GLU A 362 -11.58 73.27 4.67
N ALA A 363 -10.96 72.43 3.83
CA ALA A 363 -11.53 71.13 3.44
C ALA A 363 -11.62 70.19 4.64
N GLN A 364 -12.75 69.48 4.79
CA GLN A 364 -12.99 68.56 5.92
C GLN A 364 -13.02 67.08 5.53
N SER A 365 -12.87 66.75 4.25
CA SER A 365 -12.85 65.38 3.73
C SER A 365 -11.96 65.25 2.50
N ARG A 366 -11.56 64.01 2.18
CA ARG A 366 -10.72 63.70 1.01
C ARG A 366 -11.39 64.08 -0.32
N ASP A 367 -12.70 63.84 -0.45
CA ASP A 367 -13.48 64.22 -1.63
C ASP A 367 -13.50 65.74 -1.86
N GLU A 368 -13.58 66.54 -0.80
CA GLU A 368 -13.51 68.01 -0.92
C GLU A 368 -12.11 68.48 -1.33
N LEU A 369 -11.08 67.83 -0.81
CA LEU A 369 -9.67 68.06 -1.18
C LEU A 369 -9.44 67.80 -2.67
N GLU A 370 -9.96 66.69 -3.18
CA GLU A 370 -9.85 66.32 -4.60
C GLU A 370 -10.62 67.29 -5.50
N GLN A 371 -11.82 67.74 -5.08
CA GLN A 371 -12.56 68.78 -5.81
C GLN A 371 -11.82 70.12 -5.87
N VAL A 372 -11.12 70.49 -4.80
CA VAL A 372 -10.27 71.69 -4.79
C VAL A 372 -9.05 71.46 -5.69
N ALA A 373 -8.46 70.26 -5.68
CA ALA A 373 -7.38 69.85 -6.56
C ALA A 373 -7.71 69.98 -8.04
N LEU A 374 -8.80 69.35 -8.48
CA LEU A 374 -9.28 69.47 -9.86
C LEU A 374 -9.49 70.92 -10.30
N ARG A 375 -9.95 71.81 -9.39
CA ARG A 375 -10.15 73.24 -9.71
C ARG A 375 -8.84 74.00 -9.89
N TRP A 376 -7.82 73.73 -9.06
CA TRP A 376 -6.53 74.41 -9.19
C TRP A 376 -5.63 73.76 -10.25
N GLU A 377 -5.73 72.45 -10.49
CA GLU A 377 -5.15 71.74 -11.65
C GLU A 377 -5.74 72.25 -12.97
N TYR A 378 -7.06 72.38 -13.07
CA TYR A 378 -7.70 73.02 -14.24
C TYR A 378 -7.23 74.48 -14.40
N SER A 379 -6.99 75.18 -13.30
CA SER A 379 -6.41 76.52 -13.33
C SER A 379 -4.93 76.52 -13.75
N LEU A 380 -4.17 75.46 -13.52
CA LEU A 380 -2.81 75.25 -14.05
C LEU A 380 -2.82 74.90 -15.53
N MET A 381 -3.74 74.03 -15.97
CA MET A 381 -3.95 73.70 -17.38
C MET A 381 -4.27 74.98 -18.18
N LEU A 382 -5.11 75.86 -17.62
CA LEU A 382 -5.40 77.18 -18.20
C LEU A 382 -4.27 78.22 -17.96
N ARG A 383 -3.11 77.81 -17.41
CA ARG A 383 -1.94 78.64 -17.04
C ARG A 383 -2.26 79.87 -16.17
N LEU A 384 -3.39 79.85 -15.46
CA LEU A 384 -3.83 80.87 -14.51
C LEU A 384 -3.06 80.81 -13.18
N LEU A 385 -2.41 79.68 -12.91
CA LEU A 385 -1.46 79.41 -11.81
C LEU A 385 -0.10 79.01 -12.38
N GLY A 386 0.97 79.24 -11.63
CA GLY A 386 2.34 78.95 -12.07
C GLY A 386 2.77 77.55 -11.64
N PRO A 387 3.66 76.87 -12.37
CA PRO A 387 4.13 75.53 -11.99
C PRO A 387 4.64 75.49 -10.54
N HIS A 388 5.43 76.49 -10.12
CA HIS A 388 5.89 76.61 -8.75
C HIS A 388 4.76 76.85 -7.72
N GLN A 389 3.67 77.52 -8.12
CA GLN A 389 2.49 77.68 -7.27
C GLN A 389 1.69 76.37 -7.21
N GLY A 390 1.64 75.60 -8.31
CA GLY A 390 1.07 74.27 -8.38
C GLY A 390 1.78 73.28 -7.47
N ILE A 391 3.12 73.19 -7.55
CA ILE A 391 3.93 72.34 -6.66
C ILE A 391 3.69 72.70 -5.19
N ARG A 392 3.53 73.99 -4.88
CA ARG A 392 3.23 74.44 -3.52
C ARG A 392 1.84 73.99 -3.06
N LEU A 393 0.83 74.06 -3.93
CA LEU A 393 -0.53 73.58 -3.64
C LEU A 393 -0.57 72.05 -3.50
N GLU A 394 0.15 71.32 -4.37
CA GLU A 394 0.26 69.86 -4.27
C GLU A 394 0.91 69.42 -2.96
N ARG A 395 1.97 70.10 -2.53
CA ARG A 395 2.59 69.80 -1.25
C ARG A 395 1.60 69.94 -0.09
N ILE A 396 0.80 71.01 -0.10
CA ILE A 396 -0.21 71.24 0.94
C ILE A 396 -1.32 70.18 0.87
N ARG A 397 -1.73 69.80 -0.34
CA ARG A 397 -2.71 68.73 -0.57
C ARG A 397 -2.22 67.41 0.01
N ALA A 398 -1.02 66.97 -0.36
CA ALA A 398 -0.43 65.71 0.13
C ALA A 398 -0.31 65.70 1.66
N GLU A 399 0.17 66.78 2.29
CA GLU A 399 0.26 66.89 3.75
C GLU A 399 -1.12 66.85 4.45
N LEU A 400 -2.19 67.28 3.78
CA LEU A 400 -3.55 67.18 4.31
C LEU A 400 -4.15 65.79 4.06
N ASP A 401 -3.86 65.17 2.92
CA ASP A 401 -4.32 63.81 2.58
C ASP A 401 -3.78 62.78 3.58
N ASP A 402 -2.47 62.86 3.89
CA ASP A 402 -1.85 62.05 4.96
C ASP A 402 -2.56 62.23 6.31
N LYS A 403 -3.04 63.43 6.62
CA LYS A 403 -3.77 63.69 7.87
C LYS A 403 -5.17 63.09 7.84
N PHE A 404 -5.87 63.14 6.71
CA PHE A 404 -7.17 62.50 6.57
C PHE A 404 -7.04 60.98 6.62
N GLU A 405 -6.04 60.39 5.96
CA GLU A 405 -5.77 58.95 6.04
C GLU A 405 -5.43 58.52 7.47
N ASN A 406 -4.59 59.27 8.19
CA ASN A 406 -4.30 58.97 9.60
C ASN A 406 -5.55 59.11 10.49
N VAL A 407 -6.42 60.09 10.23
CA VAL A 407 -7.69 60.24 10.97
C VAL A 407 -8.66 59.10 10.62
N GLU A 408 -8.79 58.70 9.35
CA GLU A 408 -9.59 57.56 8.91
C GLU A 408 -9.07 56.25 9.50
N LEU A 409 -7.76 56.03 9.51
CA LEU A 409 -7.13 54.86 10.16
C LEU A 409 -7.36 54.85 11.66
N LEU A 410 -7.29 56.01 12.34
CA LEU A 410 -7.59 56.11 13.77
C LEU A 410 -9.08 55.88 14.08
N MET A 411 -9.98 56.36 13.21
CA MET A 411 -11.43 56.11 13.33
C MET A 411 -11.78 54.65 13.01
N ALA A 412 -11.14 54.04 12.01
CA ALA A 412 -11.30 52.63 11.64
C ALA A 412 -10.68 51.67 12.68
N ALA A 413 -9.67 52.12 13.42
CA ALA A 413 -9.09 51.35 14.53
C ALA A 413 -9.93 51.42 15.82
N GLU A 414 -10.81 52.42 15.98
CA GLU A 414 -11.71 52.55 17.14
C GLU A 414 -13.10 51.95 16.91
N ASP A 415 -13.56 51.77 15.66
CA ASP A 415 -14.83 51.10 15.32
C ASP A 415 -14.58 49.71 14.70
N PHE A 416 -14.27 48.71 15.55
CA PHE A 416 -14.37 47.29 15.22
C PHE A 416 -15.38 46.61 16.15
N GLU A 417 -16.68 46.84 15.88
CA GLU A 417 -17.73 45.87 16.18
C GLU A 417 -18.18 45.21 14.87
N PRO A 418 -18.28 43.87 14.79
CA PRO A 418 -18.64 43.17 13.56
C PRO A 418 -20.10 43.45 13.20
N MET A 419 -20.30 44.23 12.13
CA MET A 419 -21.62 44.49 11.58
C MET A 419 -22.12 43.26 10.82
N THR A 420 -23.21 42.69 11.33
CA THR A 420 -24.00 41.64 10.69
C THR A 420 -24.98 42.26 9.68
N ASP A 421 -25.14 41.54 8.56
CA ASP A 421 -26.25 41.54 7.59
C ASP A 421 -26.57 42.77 6.73
N VAL A 422 -26.39 42.62 5.40
CA VAL A 422 -27.38 43.06 4.39
C VAL A 422 -27.55 42.02 3.27
N GLU A 423 -28.62 41.25 3.41
CA GLU A 423 -29.55 40.67 2.42
C GLU A 423 -29.09 40.40 0.96
N GLN A 424 -28.95 39.12 0.62
CA GLN A 424 -29.38 38.60 -0.69
C GLN A 424 -30.41 37.47 -0.49
N ALA A 425 -31.57 37.57 -1.15
CA ALA A 425 -32.54 36.48 -1.30
C ALA A 425 -33.24 36.60 -2.67
N PRO A 426 -33.75 35.51 -3.31
CA PRO A 426 -34.15 34.24 -2.66
C PRO A 426 -33.77 32.90 -3.35
N ILE A 427 -33.38 31.94 -2.51
CA ILE A 427 -33.91 30.57 -2.26
C ILE A 427 -34.29 29.66 -3.46
N VAL A 428 -33.62 28.50 -3.54
CA VAL A 428 -34.28 27.18 -3.67
C VAL A 428 -33.65 26.22 -2.65
N GLU A 429 -34.50 25.63 -1.81
CA GLU A 429 -34.18 24.75 -0.68
C GLU A 429 -33.56 23.40 -1.07
N ALA A 430 -32.56 22.96 -0.29
CA ALA A 430 -32.34 21.54 0.00
C ALA A 430 -31.87 21.39 1.45
N GLN A 431 -32.42 20.40 2.15
CA GLN A 431 -32.37 20.20 3.59
C GLN A 431 -30.95 20.11 4.18
N GLU A 432 -30.78 20.81 5.30
CA GLU A 432 -29.58 20.84 6.14
C GLU A 432 -29.39 19.50 6.88
N LYS A 433 -28.22 18.89 6.71
CA LYS A 433 -27.70 17.85 7.60
C LYS A 433 -26.76 18.55 8.58
N ASP A 434 -27.04 18.43 9.87
CA ASP A 434 -26.15 18.92 10.93
C ASP A 434 -24.77 18.25 10.84
N ILE A 435 -23.72 19.07 10.76
CA ILE A 435 -22.31 18.66 10.86
C ILE A 435 -21.82 19.09 12.25
N PRO A 436 -21.21 18.20 13.05
CA PRO A 436 -20.79 18.52 14.42
C PRO A 436 -19.51 19.35 14.45
N GLU A 437 -19.39 20.21 15.47
CA GLU A 437 -18.17 20.97 15.79
C GLU A 437 -16.99 20.01 16.06
N ILE A 438 -15.89 20.19 15.31
CA ILE A 438 -14.62 19.52 15.56
C ILE A 438 -13.88 20.33 16.63
N GLY A 439 -13.89 19.82 17.86
CA GLY A 439 -13.13 20.39 18.98
C GLY A 439 -11.63 20.18 18.78
N SER A 440 -10.86 21.27 18.75
CA SER A 440 -9.40 21.25 18.74
C SER A 440 -8.85 20.97 20.15
N GLY A 441 -8.92 19.71 20.58
CA GLY A 441 -8.33 19.25 21.83
C GLY A 441 -8.10 17.74 21.83
N PRO A 442 -7.23 17.23 22.72
CA PRO A 442 -7.03 15.79 22.90
C PRO A 442 -8.38 15.13 23.25
N SER A 443 -8.79 14.15 22.45
CA SER A 443 -10.08 13.46 22.59
C SER A 443 -9.85 12.02 23.01
N ILE A 444 -10.60 11.55 24.02
CA ILE A 444 -10.40 10.26 24.71
C ILE A 444 -10.68 9.00 23.86
N SER A 445 -10.86 9.14 22.54
CA SER A 445 -11.32 8.05 21.67
C SER A 445 -10.22 7.09 21.20
N ALA A 446 -8.95 7.27 21.57
CA ALA A 446 -7.85 6.39 21.19
C ALA A 446 -7.50 5.36 22.28
N GLU A 447 -7.22 4.12 21.87
CA GLU A 447 -6.76 3.05 22.77
C GLU A 447 -5.32 3.33 23.27
N PRO A 448 -4.95 2.87 24.49
CA PRO A 448 -3.60 3.05 25.01
C PRO A 448 -2.53 2.47 24.07
N ASP A 449 -1.40 3.16 23.92
CA ASP A 449 -0.29 2.83 23.02
C ASP A 449 -0.57 3.03 21.50
N GLN A 450 -1.50 3.92 21.15
CA GLN A 450 -1.77 4.36 19.78
C GLN A 450 -1.67 5.89 19.62
N ILE A 451 -1.54 6.34 18.36
CA ILE A 451 -1.58 7.76 17.98
C ILE A 451 -3.01 8.07 17.51
N ASP A 452 -3.60 9.16 18.01
CA ASP A 452 -4.95 9.57 17.60
C ASP A 452 -4.96 10.34 16.26
N GLU A 453 -6.16 10.56 15.71
CA GLU A 453 -6.38 11.29 14.45
C GLU A 453 -5.89 12.76 14.49
N ASN A 454 -5.62 13.28 15.69
CA ASN A 454 -5.10 14.62 15.93
C ASN A 454 -3.57 14.63 16.17
N GLY A 455 -2.90 13.48 16.03
CA GLY A 455 -1.44 13.35 16.11
C GLY A 455 -0.85 13.24 17.52
N TYR A 456 -1.68 12.93 18.53
CA TYR A 456 -1.21 12.71 19.91
C TYR A 456 -0.98 11.23 20.20
N SER A 457 0.17 10.90 20.80
CA SER A 457 0.47 9.57 21.33
C SER A 457 -0.10 9.41 22.74
N TRP A 458 -0.70 8.27 23.04
CA TRP A 458 -1.37 8.00 24.34
C TRP A 458 -0.72 6.87 25.14
N LEU A 459 -0.65 7.03 26.47
CA LEU A 459 -0.09 6.05 27.41
C LEU A 459 -0.97 5.91 28.67
N MET A 460 -1.12 4.68 29.17
CA MET A 460 -1.78 4.41 30.46
C MET A 460 -0.74 4.06 31.53
N HIS A 461 -0.66 4.88 32.59
CA HIS A 461 0.25 4.63 33.71
C HIS A 461 -0.42 4.91 35.05
N GLU A 462 -0.35 3.95 35.98
CA GLU A 462 -0.98 4.02 37.32
C GLU A 462 -2.49 4.32 37.31
N GLY A 463 -3.21 3.89 36.27
CA GLY A 463 -4.65 4.11 36.13
C GLY A 463 -5.05 5.51 35.69
N LYS A 464 -4.08 6.32 35.23
CA LYS A 464 -4.26 7.65 34.66
C LYS A 464 -3.77 7.67 33.20
N GLN A 465 -4.45 8.44 32.36
CA GLN A 465 -4.10 8.58 30.94
C GLN A 465 -3.18 9.77 30.73
N TRP A 466 -2.19 9.58 29.87
CA TRP A 466 -1.19 10.58 29.53
C TRP A 466 -1.11 10.71 28.01
N TYR A 467 -0.87 11.93 27.52
CA TYR A 467 -0.72 12.21 26.10
C TYR A 467 0.51 13.08 25.81
N ARG A 468 1.02 13.01 24.58
CA ARG A 468 2.09 13.89 24.07
C ARG A 468 1.98 14.08 22.55
N THR A 469 2.52 15.17 22.03
CA THR A 469 2.72 15.37 20.58
C THR A 469 4.05 14.76 20.14
N ASN A 470 4.17 14.43 18.84
CA ASN A 470 5.42 13.87 18.27
C ASN A 470 6.63 14.83 18.38
N SER A 471 6.41 16.10 18.67
CA SER A 471 7.46 17.12 18.83
C SER A 471 7.97 17.29 20.28
N GLU A 472 7.32 16.68 21.27
CA GLU A 472 7.62 16.90 22.68
C GLU A 472 8.07 15.62 23.41
N SER A 473 9.10 15.76 24.27
CA SER A 473 9.68 14.63 25.02
C SER A 473 8.98 14.34 26.36
N HIS A 474 8.06 15.22 26.79
CA HIS A 474 7.36 15.15 28.07
C HIS A 474 5.91 14.70 27.89
N TRP A 475 5.41 13.93 28.86
CA TRP A 475 4.02 13.46 28.89
C TRP A 475 3.15 14.37 29.75
N PHE A 476 1.96 14.72 29.26
CA PHE A 476 0.97 15.51 29.99
C PHE A 476 -0.15 14.60 30.49
N GLU A 477 -0.54 14.76 31.75
CA GLU A 477 -1.69 14.03 32.32
C GLU A 477 -2.96 14.55 31.66
N PHE A 478 -3.75 13.66 31.07
CA PHE A 478 -5.05 14.03 30.51
C PHE A 478 -6.09 14.05 31.63
N GLU A 479 -6.49 15.25 32.03
CA GLU A 479 -7.67 15.45 32.88
C GLU A 479 -8.89 15.59 31.96
N GLY A 480 -9.53 14.46 31.65
CA GLY A 480 -10.77 14.41 30.87
C GLY A 480 -11.97 15.01 31.60
#